data_AF-A0A210PBF2-F1
#
_entry.id   AF-A0A210PBF2-F1
#
_cell.length_a   1.000
_cell.length_b   1.000
_cell.length_c   1.000
_cell.angle_alpha   90.00
_cell.angle_beta   90.00
_cell.angle_gamma   90.00
#
_symmetry.space_group_name_H-M   'P 1'
#
loop_
_entity.id
_entity.type
_entity.pdbx_description
1 polymer ?
#
loop_
_entity_poly.entity_id
_entity_poly.type
_entity_poly.pdbx_seq_one_letter_code
_entity_poly.pdbx_strand_id
1 'polypeptide(L)'
;MDYIVELINFPGDRFEFEFDMLLQAKKYNIQVLEQPIPTIYIDGNSSSHFRIIRDSLAIYSRFLKFATSGFISFIIDIGLFYLVLFIIGNHILNSILIATIVSRVLSSVVNYSINHRVVFGHAGQKTFLKYGCLFVVQMFASGFFTNLLTTVFPVTNGQLMPTLAKVIVDFILFIISYQVQRDFIFKEVSHNV
;
A
#
# COMPACT_ATOMS: atom_id res chain seq x y z
N MET A 1 -33.04 -11.55 0.04
CA MET A 1 -32.85 -12.50 1.16
C MET A 1 -31.47 -13.16 1.12
N ASP A 2 -30.79 -13.16 -0.03
CA ASP A 2 -29.54 -13.89 -0.23
C ASP A 2 -28.35 -13.37 0.60
N TYR A 3 -28.29 -12.07 0.91
CA TYR A 3 -27.15 -11.51 1.67
C TYR A 3 -27.02 -12.06 3.08
N ILE A 4 -28.15 -12.28 3.79
CA ILE A 4 -28.13 -12.80 5.16
C ILE A 4 -27.60 -14.24 5.19
N VAL A 5 -27.95 -15.04 4.18
CA VAL A 5 -27.45 -16.42 4.03
C VAL A 5 -25.95 -16.40 3.78
N GLU A 6 -25.47 -15.45 2.97
CA GLU A 6 -24.05 -15.31 2.66
C GLU A 6 -23.19 -14.96 3.88
N LEU A 7 -23.75 -14.26 4.89
CA LEU A 7 -23.02 -13.95 6.12
C LEU A 7 -22.50 -15.20 6.83
N ILE A 8 -23.18 -16.35 6.71
CA ILE A 8 -22.75 -17.61 7.33
C ILE A 8 -21.41 -18.08 6.75
N ASN A 9 -21.10 -17.70 5.52
CA ASN A 9 -19.87 -18.08 4.82
C ASN A 9 -18.71 -17.10 5.09
N PHE A 10 -18.94 -16.04 5.87
CA PHE A 10 -17.90 -15.07 6.14
C PHE A 10 -16.84 -15.67 7.07
N PRO A 11 -15.55 -15.46 6.80
CA PRO A 11 -14.46 -16.11 7.53
C PRO A 11 -14.18 -15.50 8.91
N GLY A 12 -14.84 -14.39 9.26
CA GLY A 12 -14.63 -13.69 10.53
C GLY A 12 -15.65 -14.10 11.58
N ASP A 13 -15.22 -14.18 12.84
CA ASP A 13 -16.07 -14.64 13.95
C ASP A 13 -16.32 -13.54 15.01
N ARG A 14 -15.69 -12.37 14.88
CA ARG A 14 -15.75 -11.25 15.85
C ARG A 14 -15.89 -9.90 15.15
N PHE A 15 -15.22 -8.85 15.61
CA PHE A 15 -15.25 -7.52 15.00
C PHE A 15 -14.89 -7.51 13.50
N GLU A 16 -14.09 -8.48 13.07
CA GLU A 16 -13.76 -8.67 11.66
C GLU A 16 -14.96 -9.14 10.81
N PHE A 17 -15.95 -9.83 11.40
CA PHE A 17 -17.22 -10.20 10.78
C PHE A 17 -18.07 -8.96 10.51
N GLU A 18 -18.28 -8.13 11.54
CA GLU A 18 -19.06 -6.90 11.43
C GLU A 18 -18.48 -5.98 10.35
N PHE A 19 -17.14 -5.87 10.34
CA PHE A 19 -16.44 -5.11 9.33
C PHE A 19 -16.66 -5.65 7.90
N ASP A 20 -16.56 -6.97 7.71
CA ASP A 20 -16.86 -7.60 6.41
C ASP A 20 -18.31 -7.42 5.98
N MET A 21 -19.25 -7.58 6.92
CA MET A 21 -20.67 -7.42 6.70
C MET A 21 -20.98 -6.01 6.19
N LEU A 22 -20.30 -4.99 6.70
CA LEU A 22 -20.47 -3.62 6.19
C LEU A 22 -19.77 -3.44 4.83
N LEU A 23 -18.56 -3.98 4.67
CA LEU A 23 -17.77 -3.84 3.44
C LEU A 23 -18.46 -4.49 2.22
N GLN A 24 -19.05 -5.67 2.41
CA GLN A 24 -19.68 -6.44 1.34
C GLN A 24 -21.12 -6.00 1.02
N ALA A 25 -21.78 -5.27 1.93
CA ALA A 25 -23.17 -4.81 1.75
C ALA A 25 -23.37 -4.08 0.42
N LYS A 26 -22.39 -3.25 0.02
CA LYS A 26 -22.43 -2.52 -1.26
C LYS A 26 -22.47 -3.43 -2.48
N LYS A 27 -21.74 -4.57 -2.47
CA LYS A 27 -21.72 -5.51 -3.59
C LYS A 27 -23.07 -6.19 -3.81
N TYR A 28 -23.84 -6.32 -2.73
CA TYR A 28 -25.18 -6.89 -2.73
C TYR A 28 -26.29 -5.81 -2.85
N ASN A 29 -25.93 -4.56 -3.18
CA ASN A 29 -26.84 -3.42 -3.26
C ASN A 29 -27.67 -3.20 -1.99
N ILE A 30 -27.11 -3.54 -0.83
CA ILE A 30 -27.74 -3.34 0.47
C ILE A 30 -27.45 -1.92 0.95
N GLN A 31 -28.52 -1.16 1.20
CA GLN A 31 -28.41 0.16 1.80
C GLN A 31 -28.10 0.06 3.29
N VAL A 32 -27.01 0.68 3.72
CA VAL A 32 -26.65 0.80 5.14
C VAL A 32 -27.22 2.12 5.66
N LEU A 33 -27.99 2.04 6.73
CA LEU A 33 -28.57 3.19 7.42
C LEU A 33 -28.02 3.26 8.84
N GLU A 34 -27.71 4.46 9.29
CA GLU A 34 -27.26 4.71 10.67
C GLU A 34 -28.46 5.09 11.53
N GLN A 35 -28.65 4.38 12.64
CA GLN A 35 -29.61 4.74 13.66
C GLN A 35 -28.84 5.24 14.89
N PRO A 36 -28.95 6.53 15.26
CA PRO A 36 -28.29 7.04 16.45
C PRO A 36 -28.79 6.31 17.69
N ILE A 37 -27.86 5.79 18.48
CA ILE A 37 -28.12 5.18 19.79
C ILE A 37 -27.29 5.90 20.85
N PRO A 38 -27.77 6.00 22.09
CA PRO A 38 -26.95 6.51 23.19
C PRO A 38 -25.81 5.54 23.49
N THR A 39 -24.58 6.06 23.61
CA THR A 39 -23.42 5.28 24.03
C THR A 39 -23.49 5.00 25.53
N ILE A 40 -23.87 3.78 25.90
CA ILE A 40 -23.93 3.35 27.30
C ILE A 40 -22.68 2.51 27.59
N TYR A 41 -21.75 3.05 28.38
CA TYR A 41 -20.58 2.30 28.87
C TYR A 41 -20.94 1.61 30.18
N ILE A 42 -21.02 0.29 30.15
CA ILE A 42 -21.14 -0.53 31.36
C ILE A 42 -19.72 -0.78 31.87
N ASP A 43 -19.43 -0.41 33.12
CA ASP A 43 -18.14 -0.64 33.79
C ASP A 43 -16.91 -0.23 32.96
N GLY A 44 -16.97 0.96 32.35
CA GLY A 44 -15.88 1.48 31.51
C GLY A 44 -15.59 0.63 30.28
N ASN A 45 -16.59 -0.09 29.76
CA ASN A 45 -16.47 -1.06 28.67
C ASN A 45 -15.66 -2.31 29.02
N SER A 46 -15.53 -2.66 30.29
CA SER A 46 -14.78 -3.86 30.73
C SER A 46 -15.38 -5.19 30.26
N SER A 47 -16.67 -5.20 29.90
CA SER A 47 -17.32 -6.34 29.24
C SER A 47 -16.96 -6.47 27.76
N SER A 48 -16.38 -5.44 27.14
CA SER A 48 -15.88 -5.54 25.78
C SER A 48 -14.62 -6.40 25.77
N HIS A 49 -14.69 -7.52 25.07
CA HIS A 49 -13.55 -8.37 24.80
C HIS A 49 -12.65 -7.84 23.67
N PHE A 50 -12.79 -6.56 23.28
CA PHE A 50 -11.97 -5.94 22.25
C PHE A 50 -10.51 -5.82 22.70
N ARG A 51 -9.64 -6.60 22.07
CA ARG A 51 -8.19 -6.56 22.29
C ARG A 51 -7.58 -5.59 21.29
N ILE A 52 -7.34 -4.37 21.77
CA ILE A 52 -6.91 -3.20 20.99
C ILE A 52 -5.96 -3.54 19.83
N ILE A 53 -4.85 -4.23 20.11
CA ILE A 53 -3.82 -4.51 19.10
C ILE A 53 -4.26 -5.64 18.16
N ARG A 54 -4.70 -6.77 18.71
CA ARG A 54 -4.97 -7.99 17.93
C ARG A 54 -6.18 -7.82 17.03
N ASP A 55 -7.27 -7.28 17.58
CA ASP A 55 -8.52 -7.20 16.85
C ASP A 55 -8.46 -6.08 15.80
N SER A 56 -7.70 -5.00 16.07
CA SER A 56 -7.34 -4.02 15.02
C SER A 56 -6.54 -4.66 13.89
N LEU A 57 -5.49 -5.45 14.20
CA LEU A 57 -4.69 -6.14 13.18
C LEU A 57 -5.55 -7.09 12.34
N ALA A 58 -6.49 -7.81 12.94
CA ALA A 58 -7.39 -8.71 12.22
C ALA A 58 -8.30 -7.94 11.24
N ILE A 59 -8.89 -6.82 11.68
CA ILE A 59 -9.70 -5.93 10.82
C ILE A 59 -8.85 -5.37 9.67
N TYR A 60 -7.65 -4.84 9.97
CA TYR A 60 -6.78 -4.22 8.97
C TYR A 60 -6.05 -5.23 8.07
N SER A 61 -5.98 -6.51 8.45
CA SER A 61 -5.28 -7.57 7.70
C SER A 61 -5.74 -7.69 6.25
N ARG A 62 -7.02 -7.39 5.99
CA ARG A 62 -7.64 -7.39 4.66
C ARG A 62 -7.03 -6.34 3.73
N PHE A 63 -6.65 -5.19 4.28
CA PHE A 63 -5.96 -4.12 3.54
C PHE A 63 -4.43 -4.32 3.54
N LEU A 64 -3.90 -4.99 4.56
CA LEU A 64 -2.47 -5.24 4.70
C LEU A 64 -1.91 -6.13 3.59
N LYS A 65 -2.64 -7.13 3.07
CA LYS A 65 -2.10 -7.97 1.98
C LYS A 65 -1.54 -7.17 0.80
N PHE A 66 -2.24 -6.09 0.41
CA PHE A 66 -1.78 -5.17 -0.62
C PHE A 66 -0.61 -4.29 -0.13
N ALA A 67 -0.76 -3.67 1.05
CA ALA A 67 0.27 -2.80 1.63
C ALA A 67 1.60 -3.52 1.91
N THR A 68 1.54 -4.78 2.36
CA THR A 68 2.71 -5.62 2.67
C THR A 68 3.53 -5.92 1.41
N SER A 69 2.89 -6.15 0.26
CA SER A 69 3.62 -6.34 -1.01
C SER A 69 4.41 -5.07 -1.41
N GLY A 70 3.77 -3.91 -1.27
CA GLY A 70 4.38 -2.59 -1.52
C GLY A 70 5.52 -2.31 -0.56
N PHE A 71 5.32 -2.60 0.72
CA PHE A 71 6.29 -2.40 1.78
C PHE A 71 7.54 -3.29 1.61
N ILE A 72 7.36 -4.58 1.29
CA ILE A 72 8.48 -5.49 1.00
C ILE A 72 9.29 -4.96 -0.19
N SER A 73 8.61 -4.49 -1.22
CA SER A 73 9.28 -3.97 -2.42
C SER A 73 10.03 -2.66 -2.15
N PHE A 74 9.48 -1.81 -1.28
CA PHE A 74 10.13 -0.59 -0.82
C PHE A 74 11.43 -0.88 -0.04
N ILE A 75 11.42 -1.88 0.85
CA ILE A 75 12.63 -2.33 1.56
C ILE A 75 13.67 -2.84 0.56
N ILE A 76 13.26 -3.66 -0.41
CA ILE A 76 14.14 -4.17 -1.45
C ILE A 76 14.71 -3.03 -2.30
N ASP A 77 13.90 -2.04 -2.67
CA ASP A 77 14.34 -0.88 -3.45
C ASP A 77 15.43 -0.09 -2.72
N ILE A 78 15.22 0.21 -1.43
CA ILE A 78 16.21 0.93 -0.62
C ILE A 78 17.49 0.11 -0.45
N GLY A 79 17.36 -1.19 -0.17
CA GLY A 79 18.50 -2.09 -0.01
C GLY A 79 19.34 -2.20 -1.28
N LEU A 80 18.69 -2.36 -2.43
CA LEU A 80 19.36 -2.40 -3.73
C LEU A 80 19.99 -1.06 -4.10
N PHE A 81 19.30 0.05 -3.83
CA PHE A 81 19.84 1.38 -4.08
C PHE A 81 21.13 1.62 -3.28
N TYR A 82 21.13 1.29 -1.99
CA TYR A 82 22.30 1.39 -1.14
C TYR A 82 23.45 0.51 -1.65
N LEU A 83 23.16 -0.75 -2.00
CA LEU A 83 24.15 -1.69 -2.52
C LEU A 83 24.77 -1.19 -3.83
N VAL A 84 23.96 -0.68 -4.77
CA VAL A 84 24.46 -0.17 -6.05
C VAL A 84 25.32 1.09 -5.85
N LEU A 85 24.92 2.01 -4.96
CA LEU A 85 25.77 3.15 -4.62
C LEU A 85 27.08 2.74 -3.95
N PHE A 86 27.06 1.72 -3.10
CA PHE A 86 28.25 1.17 -2.47
C PHE A 86 29.24 0.60 -3.49
N ILE A 87 28.75 -0.15 -4.49
CA ILE A 87 29.59 -0.72 -5.57
C ILE A 87 30.18 0.37 -6.46
N ILE A 88 29.39 1.39 -6.82
CA ILE A 88 29.85 2.45 -7.73
C ILE A 88 30.92 3.34 -7.08
N GLY A 89 30.89 3.49 -5.74
CA GLY A 89 31.94 4.16 -4.97
C GLY A 89 32.12 5.66 -5.24
N ASN A 90 31.30 6.25 -6.12
CA ASN A 90 31.39 7.65 -6.52
C ASN A 90 30.00 8.31 -6.55
N HIS A 91 29.87 9.49 -5.94
CA HIS A 91 28.58 10.15 -5.64
C HIS A 91 28.17 11.22 -6.66
N ILE A 92 28.45 10.97 -7.93
CA ILE A 92 28.10 11.87 -9.03
C ILE A 92 26.62 11.64 -9.43
N LEU A 93 25.97 12.66 -9.98
CA LEU A 93 24.59 12.62 -10.51
C LEU A 93 24.28 11.34 -11.31
N ASN A 94 25.20 10.95 -12.19
CA ASN A 94 25.05 9.75 -13.02
C ASN A 94 24.95 8.47 -12.19
N SER A 95 25.72 8.36 -11.10
CA SER A 95 25.69 7.22 -10.18
C SER A 95 24.38 7.10 -9.43
N ILE A 96 23.81 8.23 -8.99
CA ILE A 96 22.52 8.28 -8.27
C ILE A 96 21.38 7.89 -9.22
N LEU A 97 21.41 8.37 -10.46
CA LEU A 97 20.42 8.01 -11.48
C LEU A 97 20.50 6.52 -11.82
N ILE A 98 21.69 5.98 -12.07
CA ILE A 98 21.88 4.55 -12.35
C ILE A 98 21.40 3.70 -11.17
N ALA A 99 21.78 4.04 -9.94
CA ALA A 99 21.35 3.32 -8.74
C ALA A 99 19.83 3.33 -8.58
N THR A 100 19.19 4.48 -8.83
CA THR A 100 17.73 4.62 -8.77
C THR A 100 17.04 3.76 -9.83
N ILE A 101 17.55 3.75 -11.07
CA ILE A 101 16.96 2.98 -12.16
C ILE A 101 17.09 1.48 -11.87
N VAL A 102 18.29 1.02 -11.50
CA VAL A 102 18.56 -0.40 -11.24
C VAL A 102 17.74 -0.90 -10.05
N SER A 103 17.77 -0.18 -8.92
CA SER A 103 17.01 -0.56 -7.73
C SER A 103 15.52 -0.63 -8.05
N ARG A 104 15.02 0.33 -8.82
CA ARG A 104 13.60 0.42 -9.14
C ARG A 104 13.16 -0.69 -10.07
N VAL A 105 13.91 -1.00 -11.12
CA VAL A 105 13.56 -2.11 -12.03
C VAL A 105 13.47 -3.43 -11.25
N LEU A 106 14.48 -3.74 -10.44
CA LEU A 106 14.52 -4.97 -9.64
C LEU A 106 13.41 -5.02 -8.58
N SER A 107 13.18 -3.93 -7.84
CA SER A 107 12.13 -3.87 -6.83
C SER A 107 10.73 -3.95 -7.43
N SER A 108 10.52 -3.39 -8.63
CA SER A 108 9.25 -3.50 -9.39
C SER A 108 8.96 -4.93 -9.82
N VAL A 109 9.98 -5.66 -10.29
CA VAL A 109 9.83 -7.06 -10.71
C VAL A 109 9.45 -7.94 -9.53
N VAL A 110 10.06 -7.71 -8.37
CA VAL A 110 9.70 -8.42 -7.14
C VAL A 110 8.30 -8.02 -6.67
N ASN A 111 7.97 -6.72 -6.68
CA ASN A 111 6.63 -6.22 -6.35
C ASN A 111 5.56 -6.89 -7.20
N TYR A 112 5.78 -6.91 -8.52
CA TYR A 112 4.89 -7.54 -9.47
C TYR A 112 4.76 -9.04 -9.22
N SER A 113 5.86 -9.75 -9.00
CA SER A 113 5.85 -11.19 -8.75
C SER A 113 5.07 -11.54 -7.48
N ILE A 114 5.25 -10.76 -6.41
CA ILE A 114 4.51 -10.93 -5.15
C ILE A 114 3.03 -10.61 -5.36
N ASN A 115 2.72 -9.46 -5.97
CA ASN A 115 1.34 -9.06 -6.21
C ASN A 115 0.59 -10.02 -7.14
N HIS A 116 1.22 -10.50 -8.20
CA HIS A 116 0.64 -11.47 -9.13
C HIS A 116 0.32 -12.79 -8.42
N ARG A 117 1.24 -13.31 -7.60
CA ARG A 117 1.08 -14.62 -6.94
C ARG A 117 0.21 -14.57 -5.68
N VAL A 118 0.23 -13.47 -4.92
CA VAL A 118 -0.41 -13.37 -3.60
C VAL A 118 -1.74 -12.60 -3.64
N VAL A 119 -1.86 -11.59 -4.51
CA VAL A 119 -3.01 -10.66 -4.52
C VAL A 119 -3.91 -10.89 -5.73
N PHE A 120 -3.33 -11.14 -6.90
CA PHE A 120 -4.04 -11.11 -8.18
C PHE A 120 -4.20 -12.46 -8.84
N GLY A 121 -4.31 -13.55 -8.08
CA GLY A 121 -4.37 -14.93 -8.59
C GLY A 121 -5.23 -15.14 -9.85
N HIS A 122 -6.22 -14.27 -10.13
CA HIS A 122 -7.00 -14.22 -11.38
C HIS A 122 -7.41 -12.80 -11.89
N ALA A 123 -6.75 -11.69 -11.51
CA ALA A 123 -7.20 -10.34 -11.91
C ALA A 123 -6.76 -9.94 -13.35
N GLY A 124 -7.70 -9.45 -14.16
CA GLY A 124 -7.53 -9.23 -15.61
C GLY A 124 -6.51 -8.17 -16.06
N GLN A 125 -6.04 -8.32 -17.31
CA GLN A 125 -4.96 -7.52 -17.95
C GLN A 125 -5.13 -5.99 -17.92
N LYS A 126 -6.35 -5.47 -17.84
CA LYS A 126 -6.60 -4.01 -17.84
C LYS A 126 -6.20 -3.33 -16.53
N THR A 127 -6.32 -4.00 -15.40
CA THR A 127 -5.89 -3.49 -14.09
C THR A 127 -4.36 -3.47 -14.00
N PHE A 128 -3.72 -4.45 -14.63
CA PHE A 128 -2.26 -4.54 -14.73
C PHE A 128 -1.64 -3.34 -15.49
N LEU A 129 -2.22 -2.95 -16.63
CA LEU A 129 -1.70 -1.84 -17.44
C LEU A 129 -1.79 -0.49 -16.70
N LYS A 130 -2.90 -0.25 -15.99
CA LYS A 130 -3.09 0.97 -15.17
C LYS A 130 -2.08 1.03 -14.02
N TYR A 131 -1.84 -0.11 -13.38
CA TYR A 131 -0.87 -0.22 -12.29
C TYR A 131 0.56 0.04 -12.78
N GLY A 132 0.95 -0.55 -13.92
CA GLY A 132 2.25 -0.34 -14.53
C GLY A 132 2.51 1.13 -14.91
N CYS A 133 1.51 1.82 -15.48
CA CYS A 133 1.63 3.23 -15.85
C CYS A 133 1.88 4.12 -14.62
N LEU A 134 1.10 3.95 -13.54
CA LEU A 134 1.30 4.70 -12.30
C LEU A 134 2.71 4.49 -11.73
N PHE A 135 3.20 3.25 -11.80
CA PHE A 135 4.52 2.90 -11.31
C PHE A 135 5.65 3.62 -12.07
N VAL A 136 5.53 3.70 -13.40
CA VAL A 136 6.51 4.42 -14.24
C VAL A 136 6.54 5.91 -13.90
N VAL A 137 5.38 6.55 -13.71
CA VAL A 137 5.29 7.95 -13.29
C VAL A 137 5.93 8.15 -11.91
N GLN A 138 5.66 7.25 -10.96
CA GLN A 138 6.22 7.28 -9.62
C GLN A 138 7.75 7.11 -9.63
N MET A 139 8.29 6.29 -10.53
CA MET A 139 9.73 6.12 -10.71
C MET A 139 10.42 7.42 -11.12
N PHE A 140 9.91 8.11 -12.15
CA PHE A 140 10.48 9.37 -12.61
C PHE A 140 10.35 10.46 -11.56
N ALA A 141 9.20 10.54 -10.89
CA ALA A 141 8.98 11.48 -9.79
C ALA A 141 9.98 11.25 -8.66
N SER A 142 10.20 10.01 -8.24
CA SER A 142 11.16 9.69 -7.18
C SER A 142 12.58 10.06 -7.53
N GLY A 143 13.06 9.71 -8.74
CA GLY A 143 14.40 10.06 -9.18
C GLY A 143 14.61 11.57 -9.20
N PHE A 144 13.62 12.32 -9.71
CA PHE A 144 13.65 13.77 -9.75
C PHE A 144 13.65 14.40 -8.36
N PHE A 145 12.71 14.02 -7.48
CA PHE A 145 12.60 14.59 -6.14
C PHE A 145 13.74 14.18 -5.22
N THR A 146 14.25 12.95 -5.32
CA THR A 146 15.43 12.52 -4.55
C THR A 146 16.65 13.34 -4.92
N ASN A 147 16.86 13.57 -6.22
CA ASN A 147 17.94 14.41 -6.71
C ASN A 147 17.79 15.86 -6.21
N LEU A 148 16.61 16.46 -6.42
CA LEU A 148 16.31 17.82 -5.95
C LEU A 148 16.59 17.97 -4.45
N LEU A 149 16.08 17.04 -3.65
CA LEU A 149 16.22 17.08 -2.21
C LEU A 149 17.69 16.89 -1.77
N THR A 150 18.45 16.04 -2.47
CA THR A 150 19.88 15.84 -2.21
C THR A 150 20.72 17.09 -2.53
N THR A 151 20.30 17.91 -3.50
CA THR A 151 21.00 19.18 -3.82
C THR A 151 20.75 20.31 -2.81
N VAL A 152 19.67 20.23 -2.02
CA VAL A 152 19.32 21.23 -1.00
C VAL A 152 20.03 20.98 0.34
N PHE A 153 20.42 19.74 0.62
CA PHE A 153 21.18 19.40 1.82
C PHE A 153 22.69 19.57 1.61
N PRO A 154 23.46 20.03 2.62
CA PRO A 154 24.89 20.17 2.51
C PRO A 154 25.54 18.81 2.22
N VAL A 155 26.34 18.77 1.15
CA VAL A 155 27.03 17.56 0.66
C VAL A 155 27.97 17.07 1.76
N THR A 156 27.48 16.16 2.58
CA THR A 156 28.31 15.38 3.49
C THR A 156 28.85 14.21 2.68
N ASN A 157 30.14 13.86 2.84
CA ASN A 157 30.82 12.80 2.07
C ASN A 157 30.34 11.36 2.37
N GLY A 158 29.04 11.16 2.61
CA GLY A 158 28.46 9.91 3.06
C GLY A 158 27.18 9.54 2.32
N GLN A 159 27.00 8.23 2.13
CA GLN A 159 25.83 7.61 1.48
C GLN A 159 24.52 7.78 2.27
N LEU A 160 24.61 8.20 3.54
CA LEU A 160 23.46 8.33 4.44
C LEU A 160 22.48 9.43 4.01
N MET A 161 22.97 10.60 3.57
CA MET A 161 22.10 11.72 3.22
C MET A 161 21.25 11.48 1.96
N PRO A 162 21.83 11.00 0.83
CA PRO A 162 21.03 10.63 -0.33
C PRO A 162 20.03 9.50 -0.05
N THR A 163 20.39 8.56 0.83
CA THR A 163 19.51 7.46 1.23
C THR A 163 18.32 7.96 2.05
N LEU A 164 18.55 8.84 3.03
CA LEU A 164 17.47 9.46 3.81
C LEU A 164 16.55 10.32 2.95
N ALA A 165 17.10 11.10 2.02
CA ALA A 165 16.31 11.87 1.05
C ALA A 165 15.41 10.96 0.22
N LYS A 166 15.94 9.84 -0.28
CA LYS A 166 15.18 8.84 -1.03
C LYS A 166 14.08 8.21 -0.19
N VAL A 167 14.35 7.86 1.08
CA VAL A 167 13.35 7.31 2.00
C VAL A 167 12.15 8.24 2.17
N ILE A 168 12.40 9.54 2.40
CA ILE A 168 11.34 10.54 2.59
C ILE A 168 10.51 10.68 1.30
N VAL A 169 11.18 10.83 0.17
CA VAL A 169 10.52 10.99 -1.14
C VAL A 169 9.68 9.77 -1.49
N ASP A 170 10.23 8.57 -1.35
CA ASP A 170 9.54 7.34 -1.69
C ASP A 170 8.38 7.05 -0.72
N PHE A 171 8.48 7.43 0.55
CA PHE A 171 7.37 7.32 1.50
C PHE A 171 6.20 8.25 1.13
N ILE A 172 6.48 9.51 0.77
CA ILE A 172 5.45 10.46 0.32
C ILE A 172 4.80 9.95 -0.97
N LEU A 173 5.61 9.53 -1.95
CA LEU A 173 5.10 8.99 -3.20
C LEU A 173 4.30 7.71 -3.01
N PHE A 174 4.65 6.87 -2.03
CA PHE A 174 3.88 5.69 -1.66
C PHE A 174 2.49 6.05 -1.15
N ILE A 175 2.35 7.05 -0.27
CA ILE A 175 1.04 7.52 0.23
C ILE A 175 0.18 8.05 -0.93
N ILE A 176 0.75 8.88 -1.80
CA ILE A 176 0.05 9.43 -2.96
C ILE A 176 -0.38 8.30 -3.90
N SER A 177 0.51 7.34 -4.17
CA SER A 177 0.22 6.23 -5.06
C SER A 177 -0.87 5.31 -4.50
N TYR A 178 -0.90 5.09 -3.19
CA TYR A 178 -1.97 4.36 -2.53
C TYR A 178 -3.33 5.04 -2.71
N GLN A 179 -3.41 6.37 -2.53
CA GLN A 179 -4.65 7.13 -2.74
C GLN A 179 -5.12 7.04 -4.21
N VAL A 180 -4.21 7.23 -5.17
CA VAL A 180 -4.53 7.12 -6.60
C VAL A 180 -5.00 5.71 -6.96
N GLN A 181 -4.33 4.68 -6.45
CA GLN A 181 -4.73 3.29 -6.68
C GLN A 181 -6.12 3.01 -6.13
N ARG A 182 -6.39 3.40 -4.88
CA ARG A 182 -7.68 3.22 -4.21
C ARG A 182 -8.81 3.93 -4.96
N ASP A 183 -8.60 5.18 -5.34
CA ASP A 183 -9.69 6.05 -5.81
C ASP A 183 -9.90 6.01 -7.34
N PHE A 184 -8.87 5.64 -8.12
CA PHE A 184 -8.93 5.65 -9.60
C PHE A 184 -8.68 4.29 -10.27
N ILE A 185 -7.83 3.42 -9.70
CA ILE A 185 -7.48 2.14 -10.34
C ILE A 185 -8.41 1.02 -9.88
N PHE A 186 -8.76 0.99 -8.59
CA PHE A 186 -9.62 -0.03 -7.99
C PHE A 186 -11.07 0.40 -7.81
N LYS A 187 -11.47 1.57 -8.32
CA LYS A 187 -12.89 1.90 -8.45
C LYS A 187 -13.51 0.92 -9.45
N GLU A 188 -14.19 -0.10 -8.93
CA GLU A 188 -15.09 -0.95 -9.72
C GLU A 188 -16.01 -0.02 -10.51
N VAL A 189 -16.01 -0.16 -11.84
CA VAL A 189 -16.99 0.49 -12.70
C VAL A 189 -18.33 0.02 -12.16
N SER A 190 -19.08 0.92 -11.53
CA SER A 190 -20.48 0.68 -11.19
C SER A 190 -21.18 0.36 -12.49
N HIS A 191 -21.44 -0.93 -12.73
CA HIS A 191 -22.41 -1.35 -13.72
C HIS A 191 -23.75 -0.83 -13.20
N ASN A 192 -24.17 0.32 -13.71
CA ASN A 192 -25.57 0.71 -13.65
C ASN A 192 -26.32 -0.34 -14.47
N VAL A 193 -27.06 -1.20 -13.78
CA VAL A 193 -28.16 -1.99 -14.32
C VAL A 193 -29.39 -1.64 -13.50
#